data_AF-A0A061J759-F1
#
_entry.id   AF-A0A061J759-F1
#
_cell.length_a   1.000
_cell.length_b   1.000
_cell.length_c   1.000
_cell.angle_alpha   90.00
_cell.angle_beta   90.00
_cell.angle_gamma   90.00
#
_symmetry.space_group_name_H-M   'P 1'
#
loop_
_entity.id
_entity.type
_entity.pdbx_description
1 polymer ?
#
loop_
_entity_poly.entity_id
_entity_poly.type
_entity_poly.pdbx_seq_one_letter_code
_entity_poly.pdbx_strand_id
1 'polypeptide(L)'
;MEENSCIIPPKTILEDVSLASKLCGSLNVESIANLPDPPVAGDCEPSQEVVEWLTSSPEKLGFRSSLVPRYVSDEKYRVNLCWRFYLFRLCCNSNQMLNVMELVSTEPNPLDATGALRKKNIGAPNTATHWQQLRERLSRRREMTAWLEEQISTVKHELELASSNLQLLTNLISKRETTELGNSVSESCKYHKDKLGRLMDELKLQQEKLVNSIICPDHGSLFAQLVKMNDQLRVKLGAYASLSSKNPSDCLEKVCAEVPDEASLRPETSGGDNEDTTVFEAVLPWEDEETER
;
A
#
# COMPACT_ATOMS: atom_id res chain seq x y z
N MET A 1 -5.92 -36.79 12.78
CA MET A 1 -6.01 -35.41 13.29
C MET A 1 -7.45 -35.19 13.68
N GLU A 2 -7.74 -35.06 14.97
CA GLU A 2 -9.07 -34.69 15.46
C GLU A 2 -9.25 -33.19 15.20
N GLU A 3 -10.03 -32.86 14.18
CA GLU A 3 -10.42 -31.49 13.86
C GLU A 3 -11.44 -31.02 14.90
N ASN A 4 -10.96 -30.30 15.91
CA ASN A 4 -11.76 -29.65 16.94
C ASN A 4 -12.47 -28.41 16.37
N SER A 5 -13.42 -28.60 15.47
CA SER A 5 -14.38 -27.55 15.15
C SER A 5 -15.51 -27.66 16.15
N CYS A 6 -15.52 -26.79 17.17
CA CYS A 6 -16.74 -26.56 17.91
C CYS A 6 -17.17 -25.10 17.97
N ILE A 7 -18.40 -24.95 17.50
CA ILE A 7 -19.30 -23.82 17.42
C ILE A 7 -19.85 -23.30 18.75
N ILE A 8 -19.25 -22.39 19.51
CA ILE A 8 -19.93 -21.89 20.72
C ILE A 8 -21.19 -21.13 20.28
N PRO A 9 -22.40 -21.52 20.73
CA PRO A 9 -23.62 -20.83 20.35
C PRO A 9 -23.60 -19.36 20.79
N PRO A 10 -24.21 -18.43 20.03
CA PRO A 10 -24.18 -17.00 20.36
C PRO A 10 -24.77 -16.70 21.74
N LYS A 11 -25.87 -17.38 22.09
CA LYS A 11 -26.53 -17.27 23.40
C LYS A 11 -25.57 -17.60 24.55
N THR A 12 -24.78 -18.66 24.39
CA THR A 12 -23.80 -19.08 25.40
C THR A 12 -22.70 -18.03 25.60
N ILE A 13 -22.32 -17.30 24.55
CA ILE A 13 -21.33 -16.20 24.64
C ILE A 13 -21.96 -14.98 25.33
N LEU A 14 -23.20 -14.63 24.98
CA LEU A 14 -23.88 -13.44 25.52
C LEU A 14 -24.33 -13.62 26.98
N GLU A 15 -24.66 -14.84 27.40
CA GLU A 15 -25.02 -15.17 28.78
C GLU A 15 -23.81 -15.19 29.72
N ASP A 16 -22.59 -15.41 29.20
CA ASP A 16 -21.35 -15.27 29.97
C ASP A 16 -20.92 -13.81 30.03
N VAL A 17 -21.20 -13.14 31.15
CA VAL A 17 -20.88 -11.72 31.38
C VAL A 17 -19.40 -11.42 31.18
N SER A 18 -18.49 -12.35 31.51
CA SER A 18 -17.05 -12.15 31.33
C SER A 18 -16.68 -12.14 29.84
N LEU A 19 -17.20 -13.09 29.06
CA LEU A 19 -16.98 -13.14 27.62
C LEU A 19 -17.67 -11.99 26.90
N ALA A 20 -18.93 -11.70 27.22
CA ALA A 20 -19.67 -10.60 26.63
C ALA A 20 -19.00 -9.25 26.91
N SER A 21 -18.47 -9.04 28.12
CA SER A 21 -17.69 -7.83 28.46
C SER A 21 -16.38 -7.74 27.66
N LYS A 22 -15.64 -8.85 27.49
CA LYS A 22 -14.44 -8.88 26.63
C LYS A 22 -14.77 -8.63 25.16
N LEU A 23 -15.93 -9.11 24.69
CA LEU A 23 -16.44 -8.86 23.34
C LEU A 23 -16.74 -7.37 23.15
N CYS A 24 -17.45 -6.74 24.09
CA CYS A 24 -17.70 -5.31 24.11
C CYS A 24 -16.38 -4.51 24.06
N GLY A 25 -15.41 -4.86 24.91
CA GLY A 25 -14.09 -4.21 24.91
C GLY A 25 -13.33 -4.37 23.59
N SER A 26 -13.41 -5.55 22.96
CA SER A 26 -12.77 -5.82 21.66
C SER A 26 -13.42 -5.05 20.51
N LEU A 27 -14.73 -4.81 20.58
CA LEU A 27 -15.51 -4.09 19.59
C LEU A 27 -15.66 -2.59 19.90
N ASN A 28 -15.15 -2.12 21.03
CA ASN A 28 -15.36 -0.76 21.55
C ASN A 28 -16.85 -0.38 21.65
N VAL A 29 -17.66 -1.32 22.13
CA VAL A 29 -19.11 -1.17 22.33
C VAL A 29 -19.38 -0.88 23.80
N GLU A 30 -20.18 0.16 24.09
CA GLU A 30 -20.39 0.67 25.45
C GLU A 30 -21.02 -0.34 26.42
N SER A 31 -21.88 -1.24 25.92
CA SER A 31 -22.59 -2.21 26.76
C SER A 31 -22.95 -3.48 26.00
N ILE A 32 -23.23 -4.56 26.75
CA ILE A 32 -23.68 -5.84 26.19
C ILE A 32 -25.00 -5.68 25.41
N ALA A 33 -25.87 -4.76 25.83
CA ALA A 33 -27.14 -4.47 25.16
C ALA A 33 -26.97 -3.88 23.75
N ASN A 34 -25.78 -3.34 23.44
CA ASN A 34 -25.45 -2.79 22.13
C ASN A 34 -24.76 -3.82 21.21
N LEU A 35 -24.57 -5.06 21.67
CA LEU A 35 -24.12 -6.15 20.81
C LEU A 35 -25.28 -6.63 19.92
N PRO A 36 -24.99 -7.10 18.69
CA PRO A 36 -26.04 -7.61 17.81
C PRO A 36 -26.70 -8.84 18.41
N ASP A 37 -28.03 -8.88 18.36
CA ASP A 37 -28.78 -10.05 18.77
C ASP A 37 -28.52 -11.24 17.83
N PRO A 38 -28.49 -12.48 18.35
CA PRO A 38 -28.46 -13.67 17.50
C PRO A 38 -29.72 -13.72 16.63
N PRO A 39 -29.58 -13.92 15.31
CA PRO A 39 -30.73 -13.97 14.41
C PRO A 39 -31.64 -15.18 14.74
N VAL A 40 -32.92 -15.05 14.40
CA VAL A 40 -33.89 -16.12 14.60
C VAL A 40 -33.63 -17.22 13.57
N ALA A 41 -33.91 -18.46 13.98
CA ALA A 41 -33.78 -19.62 13.12
C ALA A 41 -34.76 -19.49 11.93
N GLY A 42 -34.25 -19.64 10.70
CA GLY A 42 -34.98 -19.37 9.45
C GLY A 42 -34.63 -18.04 8.76
N ASP A 43 -34.11 -17.04 9.49
CA ASP A 43 -33.71 -15.75 8.91
C ASP A 43 -32.32 -15.79 8.23
N CYS A 44 -31.60 -16.91 8.39
CA CYS A 44 -30.20 -17.07 8.00
C CYS A 44 -30.00 -18.04 6.82
N GLU A 45 -31.06 -18.31 6.05
CA GLU A 45 -30.94 -19.17 4.88
C GLU A 45 -30.05 -18.49 3.82
N PRO A 46 -28.98 -19.17 3.35
CA PRO A 46 -28.13 -18.62 2.31
C PRO A 46 -28.91 -18.50 0.99
N SER A 47 -28.55 -17.53 0.16
CA SER A 47 -29.01 -17.56 -1.23
C SER A 47 -28.47 -18.80 -1.95
N GLN A 48 -29.19 -19.23 -2.99
CA GLN A 48 -28.79 -20.33 -3.85
C GLN A 48 -27.38 -20.13 -4.44
N GLU A 49 -27.04 -18.90 -4.82
CA GLU A 49 -25.72 -18.51 -5.32
C GLU A 49 -24.59 -18.75 -4.31
N VAL A 50 -24.83 -18.48 -3.02
CA VAL A 50 -23.85 -18.74 -1.95
C VAL A 50 -23.66 -20.23 -1.74
N VAL A 51 -24.73 -21.02 -1.84
CA VAL A 51 -24.67 -22.48 -1.75
C VAL A 51 -23.85 -23.06 -2.91
N GLU A 52 -24.11 -22.59 -4.13
CA GLU A 52 -23.38 -22.99 -5.33
C GLU A 52 -21.90 -22.58 -5.24
N TRP A 53 -21.61 -21.36 -4.76
CA TRP A 53 -20.24 -20.93 -4.56
C TRP A 53 -19.51 -21.80 -3.53
N LEU A 54 -20.13 -22.11 -2.38
CA LEU A 54 -19.52 -22.95 -1.34
C LEU A 54 -19.23 -24.38 -1.82
N THR A 55 -20.07 -24.90 -2.72
CA THR A 55 -19.94 -26.26 -3.27
C THR A 55 -19.09 -26.32 -4.54
N SER A 56 -18.75 -25.17 -5.13
CA SER A 56 -17.99 -25.09 -6.39
C SER A 56 -16.54 -25.57 -6.34
N SER A 57 -15.91 -25.67 -5.16
CA SER A 57 -14.55 -26.21 -5.06
C SER A 57 -14.28 -26.97 -3.75
N PRO A 58 -13.38 -27.97 -3.77
CA PRO A 58 -12.95 -28.69 -2.57
C PRO A 58 -12.32 -27.78 -1.52
N GLU A 59 -11.62 -26.71 -1.93
CA GLU A 59 -11.03 -25.73 -1.01
C GLU A 59 -12.10 -24.93 -0.27
N LYS A 60 -13.16 -24.49 -0.97
CA LYS A 60 -14.29 -23.76 -0.35
C LYS A 60 -15.13 -24.66 0.55
N LEU A 61 -15.30 -25.92 0.15
CA LEU A 61 -15.93 -26.94 0.98
C LEU A 61 -15.07 -27.28 2.21
N GLY A 62 -13.74 -27.29 2.06
CA GLY A 62 -12.78 -27.42 3.14
C GLY A 62 -12.87 -26.25 4.12
N PHE A 63 -12.88 -25.01 3.62
CA PHE A 63 -13.11 -23.80 4.40
C PHE A 63 -14.44 -23.84 5.17
N ARG A 64 -15.53 -24.24 4.51
CA ARG A 64 -16.82 -24.50 5.17
C ARG A 64 -16.63 -25.52 6.30
N SER A 65 -15.97 -26.64 6.04
CA SER A 65 -15.79 -27.73 7.01
C SER A 65 -14.91 -27.30 8.20
N SER A 66 -13.97 -26.36 8.00
CA SER A 66 -13.21 -25.73 9.08
C SER A 66 -14.04 -24.80 9.95
N LEU A 67 -15.11 -24.23 9.37
CA LEU A 67 -16.11 -23.40 10.06
C LEU A 67 -17.34 -24.20 10.54
N VAL A 68 -17.47 -25.49 10.17
CA VAL A 68 -18.62 -26.33 10.51
C VAL A 68 -18.16 -27.36 11.54
N PRO A 69 -18.64 -27.27 12.80
CA PRO A 69 -18.60 -28.39 13.73
C PRO A 69 -19.35 -29.58 13.15
N ARG A 70 -18.75 -30.78 13.20
CA ARG A 70 -19.42 -32.02 12.79
C ARG A 70 -20.69 -32.36 13.60
N TYR A 71 -21.01 -31.60 14.65
CA TYR A 71 -22.05 -31.90 15.64
C TYR A 71 -23.14 -30.82 15.81
N VAL A 72 -23.25 -29.85 14.89
CA VAL A 72 -24.26 -28.77 14.95
C VAL A 72 -25.25 -28.90 13.79
N SER A 73 -26.55 -28.70 14.03
CA SER A 73 -27.55 -28.71 12.95
C SER A 73 -27.28 -27.58 11.94
N ASP A 74 -27.62 -27.77 10.67
CA ASP A 74 -27.39 -26.77 9.62
C ASP A 74 -28.00 -25.40 9.99
N GLU A 75 -29.19 -25.39 10.56
CA GLU A 75 -29.86 -24.20 11.07
C GLU A 75 -29.06 -23.46 12.15
N LYS A 76 -28.54 -24.19 13.14
CA LYS A 76 -27.69 -23.61 14.19
C LYS A 76 -26.35 -23.12 13.63
N TYR A 77 -25.81 -23.79 12.61
CA TYR A 77 -24.61 -23.34 11.91
C TYR A 77 -24.84 -21.99 11.22
N ARG A 78 -25.95 -21.85 10.49
CA ARG A 78 -26.30 -20.61 9.79
C ARG A 78 -26.48 -19.45 10.76
N VAL A 79 -27.22 -19.65 11.84
CA VAL A 79 -27.38 -18.64 12.90
C VAL A 79 -26.03 -18.23 13.50
N ASN A 80 -25.16 -19.21 13.80
CA ASN A 80 -23.83 -18.95 14.34
C ASN A 80 -22.93 -18.15 13.39
N LEU A 81 -22.99 -18.47 12.10
CA LEU A 81 -22.20 -17.83 11.07
C LEU A 81 -22.68 -16.40 10.82
N CYS A 82 -23.99 -16.20 10.63
CA CYS A 82 -24.58 -14.89 10.41
C CYS A 82 -24.32 -13.94 11.58
N TRP A 83 -24.47 -14.41 12.81
CA TRP A 83 -24.18 -13.59 13.99
C TRP A 83 -22.70 -13.17 14.07
N ARG A 84 -21.76 -14.10 13.81
CA ARG A 84 -20.34 -13.77 13.75
C ARG A 84 -20.03 -12.76 12.66
N PHE A 85 -20.67 -12.87 11.49
CA PHE A 85 -20.56 -11.84 10.46
C PHE A 85 -21.04 -10.48 10.93
N TYR A 86 -22.14 -10.39 11.70
CA TYR A 86 -22.56 -9.12 12.31
C TYR A 86 -21.48 -8.57 13.25
N LEU A 87 -20.89 -9.39 14.10
CA LEU A 87 -19.78 -8.97 14.97
C LEU A 87 -18.55 -8.50 14.16
N PHE A 88 -18.18 -9.24 13.11
CA PHE A 88 -17.05 -8.92 12.26
C PHE A 88 -17.25 -7.59 11.51
N ARG A 89 -18.50 -7.24 11.14
CA ARG A 89 -18.81 -5.94 10.53
C ARG A 89 -18.65 -4.76 11.49
N LEU A 90 -18.66 -5.00 12.80
CA LEU A 90 -18.40 -3.97 13.81
C LEU A 90 -16.89 -3.74 14.05
N CYS A 91 -16.02 -4.61 13.51
CA CYS A 91 -14.58 -4.44 13.66
C CYS A 91 -14.07 -3.34 12.70
N CYS A 92 -13.36 -2.35 13.25
CA CYS A 92 -12.76 -1.26 12.48
C CYS A 92 -11.34 -1.57 11.99
N ASN A 93 -10.69 -2.61 12.53
CA ASN A 93 -9.35 -3.00 12.12
C ASN A 93 -9.11 -4.51 12.30
N SER A 94 -8.02 -5.01 11.70
CA SER A 94 -7.69 -6.43 11.71
C SER A 94 -7.26 -6.98 13.08
N ASN A 95 -6.82 -6.14 14.04
CA ASN A 95 -6.57 -6.60 15.42
C ASN A 95 -7.88 -6.90 16.14
N GLN A 96 -8.85 -5.99 16.04
CA GLN A 96 -10.19 -6.19 16.59
C GLN A 96 -10.82 -7.46 16.00
N MET A 97 -10.74 -7.63 14.68
CA MET A 97 -11.21 -8.84 14.01
C MET A 97 -10.58 -10.11 14.61
N LEU A 98 -9.24 -10.17 14.73
CA LEU A 98 -8.57 -11.34 15.31
C LEU A 98 -8.97 -11.59 16.77
N ASN A 99 -9.08 -10.54 17.58
CA ASN A 99 -9.49 -10.67 18.98
C ASN A 99 -10.92 -11.21 19.10
N VAL A 100 -11.85 -10.70 18.28
CA VAL A 100 -13.23 -11.19 18.23
C VAL A 100 -13.26 -12.63 17.74
N MET A 101 -12.55 -12.96 16.67
CA MET A 101 -12.45 -14.33 16.13
C MET A 101 -11.93 -15.32 17.18
N GLU A 102 -10.87 -14.96 17.92
CA GLU A 102 -10.34 -15.79 19.00
C GLU A 102 -11.38 -15.97 20.10
N LEU A 103 -11.99 -14.87 20.56
CA LEU A 103 -12.96 -14.90 21.65
C LEU A 103 -14.18 -15.77 21.31
N VAL A 104 -14.76 -15.62 20.12
CA VAL A 104 -15.99 -16.34 19.72
C VAL A 104 -15.74 -17.78 19.25
N SER A 105 -14.47 -18.19 19.14
CA SER A 105 -14.06 -19.54 18.72
C SER A 105 -13.41 -20.36 19.83
N THR A 106 -13.08 -19.72 20.97
CA THR A 106 -12.38 -20.34 22.10
C THR A 106 -13.35 -20.67 23.22
N GLU A 107 -13.41 -21.95 23.62
CA GLU A 107 -14.37 -22.41 24.63
C GLU A 107 -14.22 -21.67 25.98
N PRO A 108 -15.31 -21.14 26.57
CA PRO A 108 -15.28 -20.68 27.95
C PRO A 108 -15.14 -21.86 28.89
N ASN A 109 -14.06 -21.86 29.69
CA ASN A 109 -13.80 -22.83 30.77
C ASN A 109 -13.81 -24.29 30.29
N PRO A 110 -12.70 -24.78 29.70
CA PRO A 110 -12.60 -26.14 29.16
C PRO A 110 -12.68 -27.24 30.23
N LEU A 111 -12.68 -26.86 31.52
CA LEU A 111 -12.76 -27.76 32.66
C LEU A 111 -14.19 -27.83 33.20
N ASP A 112 -14.64 -29.03 33.57
CA ASP A 112 -15.88 -29.24 34.31
C ASP A 112 -15.70 -28.93 35.81
N ALA A 113 -16.79 -29.05 36.59
CA ALA A 113 -16.78 -28.84 38.03
C ALA A 113 -15.84 -29.79 38.80
N THR A 114 -15.30 -30.83 38.15
CA THR A 114 -14.33 -31.77 38.71
C THR A 114 -12.89 -31.50 38.26
N GLY A 115 -12.65 -30.44 37.48
CA GLY A 115 -11.33 -30.09 36.97
C GLY A 115 -10.88 -30.95 35.78
N ALA A 116 -11.76 -31.76 35.20
CA ALA A 116 -11.47 -32.55 34.01
C ALA A 116 -11.85 -31.78 32.74
N LEU A 117 -11.09 -31.99 31.65
CA LEU A 117 -11.44 -31.46 30.33
C LEU A 117 -12.84 -31.98 29.94
N ARG A 118 -13.79 -31.07 29.71
CA ARG A 118 -15.14 -31.45 29.28
C ARG A 118 -15.04 -32.18 27.95
N LYS A 119 -15.56 -33.42 27.91
CA LYS A 119 -15.64 -34.23 26.68
C LYS A 119 -16.61 -33.67 25.62
N LYS A 120 -17.33 -32.59 25.92
CA LYS A 120 -18.25 -31.98 24.96
C LYS A 120 -17.51 -30.89 24.20
N ASN A 121 -17.23 -31.17 22.94
CA ASN A 121 -16.94 -30.20 21.89
C ASN A 121 -17.87 -28.99 22.07
N ILE A 122 -17.41 -27.89 22.69
CA ILE A 122 -18.14 -26.60 22.73
C ILE A 122 -17.28 -25.47 22.17
N GLY A 123 -15.95 -25.58 22.12
CA GLY A 123 -15.07 -24.71 21.33
C GLY A 123 -13.86 -25.42 20.75
N ALA A 124 -13.05 -24.70 19.95
CA ALA A 124 -11.67 -25.13 19.73
C ALA A 124 -10.89 -24.92 21.05
N PRO A 125 -10.01 -25.86 21.46
CA PRO A 125 -9.11 -25.61 22.58
C PRO A 125 -8.32 -24.34 22.28
N ASN A 126 -8.10 -23.48 23.29
CA ASN A 126 -7.22 -22.33 23.12
C ASN A 126 -5.78 -22.80 22.90
N THR A 127 -5.44 -23.19 21.68
CA THR A 127 -4.06 -23.37 21.29
C THR A 127 -3.51 -21.96 21.10
N ALA A 128 -3.05 -21.37 22.21
CA ALA A 128 -2.43 -20.04 22.23
C ALA A 128 -1.40 -19.90 21.10
N THR A 129 -0.69 -20.98 20.76
CA THR A 129 0.25 -21.07 19.64
C THR A 129 -0.37 -20.74 18.27
N HIS A 130 -1.56 -21.23 17.95
CA HIS A 130 -2.22 -20.95 16.65
C HIS A 130 -2.58 -19.47 16.53
N TRP A 131 -3.22 -18.93 17.57
CA TRP A 131 -3.62 -17.52 17.63
C TRP A 131 -2.42 -16.57 17.67
N GLN A 132 -1.32 -16.98 18.31
CA GLN A 132 -0.05 -16.27 18.28
C GLN A 132 0.56 -16.27 16.88
N GLN A 133 0.61 -17.42 16.20
CA GLN A 133 1.11 -17.51 14.81
C GLN A 133 0.30 -16.63 13.84
N LEU A 134 -1.03 -16.60 13.99
CA LEU A 134 -1.88 -15.71 13.19
C LEU A 134 -1.57 -14.23 13.43
N ARG A 135 -1.34 -13.83 14.69
CA ARG A 135 -0.95 -12.47 15.04
C ARG A 135 0.42 -12.10 14.48
N GLU A 136 1.40 -12.97 14.62
CA GLU A 136 2.74 -12.76 14.05
C GLU A 136 2.67 -12.63 12.53
N ARG A 137 1.88 -13.47 11.86
CA ARG A 137 1.65 -13.38 10.41
C ARG A 137 0.97 -12.06 10.03
N LEU A 138 0.01 -11.58 10.81
CA LEU A 138 -0.62 -10.27 10.58
C LEU A 138 0.39 -9.13 10.76
N SER A 139 1.21 -9.16 11.81
CA SER A 139 2.25 -8.16 12.07
C SER A 139 3.23 -8.08 10.92
N ARG A 140 3.80 -9.22 10.51
CA ARG A 140 4.73 -9.30 9.37
C ARG A 140 4.14 -8.75 8.08
N ARG A 141 2.85 -8.99 7.83
CA ARG A 141 2.15 -8.42 6.66
C ARG A 141 2.06 -6.91 6.74
N ARG A 142 1.72 -6.35 7.91
CA ARG A 142 1.65 -4.89 8.11
C ARG A 142 3.01 -4.24 7.96
N GLU A 143 4.04 -4.82 8.57
CA GLU A 143 5.42 -4.36 8.44
C GLU A 143 5.86 -4.36 6.98
N MET A 144 5.55 -5.42 6.23
CA MET A 144 5.83 -5.48 4.80
C MET A 144 5.07 -4.42 4.00
N THR A 145 3.78 -4.18 4.30
CA THR A 145 2.99 -3.14 3.63
C THR A 145 3.54 -1.74 3.93
N ALA A 146 3.83 -1.43 5.19
CA ALA A 146 4.39 -0.13 5.56
C ALA A 146 5.75 0.11 4.91
N TRP A 147 6.60 -0.92 4.91
CA TRP A 147 7.89 -0.87 4.23
C TRP A 147 7.73 -0.65 2.72
N LEU A 148 6.79 -1.33 2.06
CA LEU A 148 6.49 -1.11 0.63
C LEU A 148 6.01 0.31 0.35
N GLU A 149 5.15 0.87 1.21
CA GLU A 149 4.66 2.24 1.08
C GLU A 149 5.81 3.27 1.19
N GLU A 150 6.73 3.05 2.13
CA GLU A 150 7.95 3.86 2.27
C GLU A 150 8.80 3.81 1.01
N GLN A 151 9.10 2.61 0.48
CA GLN A 151 9.87 2.46 -0.75
C GLN A 151 9.20 3.15 -1.96
N ILE A 152 7.87 3.03 -2.08
CA ILE A 152 7.10 3.72 -3.12
C ILE A 152 7.24 5.24 -2.96
N SER A 153 7.14 5.75 -1.73
CA SER A 153 7.29 7.17 -1.43
C SER A 153 8.68 7.68 -1.82
N THR A 154 9.73 6.97 -1.43
CA THR A 154 11.12 7.30 -1.79
C THR A 154 11.30 7.34 -3.31
N VAL A 155 10.83 6.33 -4.04
CA VAL A 155 10.96 6.30 -5.51
C VAL A 155 10.25 7.49 -6.16
N LYS A 156 9.03 7.82 -5.71
CA LYS A 156 8.28 8.97 -6.24
C LYS A 156 9.00 10.28 -5.98
N HIS A 157 9.46 10.49 -4.75
CA HIS A 157 10.17 11.71 -4.38
C HIS A 157 11.44 11.91 -5.22
N GLU A 158 12.25 10.86 -5.38
CA GLU A 158 13.45 10.95 -6.20
C GLU A 158 13.17 11.18 -7.69
N LEU A 159 12.07 10.60 -8.21
CA LEU A 159 11.62 10.86 -9.57
C LEU A 159 11.18 12.31 -9.78
N GLU A 160 10.50 12.92 -8.81
CA GLU A 160 10.08 14.32 -8.85
C GLU A 160 11.29 15.27 -8.87
N LEU A 161 12.26 15.07 -7.98
CA LEU A 161 13.49 15.86 -7.95
C LEU A 161 14.30 15.73 -9.24
N ALA A 162 14.43 14.51 -9.75
CA ALA A 162 15.12 14.24 -11.02
C ALA A 162 14.40 14.89 -12.21
N SER A 163 13.06 14.85 -12.23
CA SER A 163 12.24 15.43 -13.29
C SER A 163 12.44 16.95 -13.39
N SER A 164 12.40 17.66 -12.26
CA SER A 164 12.59 19.12 -12.23
C SER A 164 13.96 19.53 -12.77
N ASN A 165 15.03 18.84 -12.35
CA ASN A 165 16.39 19.09 -12.85
C ASN A 165 16.53 18.75 -14.34
N LEU A 166 15.94 17.64 -14.79
CA LEU A 166 15.95 17.24 -16.20
C LEU A 166 15.25 18.27 -17.10
N GLN A 167 14.15 18.86 -16.64
CA GLN A 167 13.44 19.92 -17.36
C GLN A 167 14.32 21.17 -17.51
N LEU A 168 14.98 21.61 -16.42
CA LEU A 168 15.92 22.73 -16.46
C LEU A 168 17.06 22.47 -17.45
N LEU A 169 17.71 21.29 -17.38
CA LEU A 169 18.78 20.93 -18.29
C LEU A 169 18.29 20.89 -19.75
N THR A 170 17.08 20.39 -19.98
CA THR A 170 16.47 20.35 -21.32
C THR A 170 16.26 21.75 -21.89
N ASN A 171 15.84 22.71 -21.06
CA ASN A 171 15.68 24.11 -21.46
C ASN A 171 17.02 24.79 -21.75
N LEU A 172 18.07 24.49 -20.99
CA LEU A 172 19.41 25.03 -21.26
C LEU A 172 20.00 24.48 -22.57
N ILE A 173 19.78 23.18 -22.83
CA ILE A 173 20.17 22.54 -24.10
C ILE A 173 19.45 23.18 -25.29
N SER A 174 18.13 23.43 -25.18
CA SER A 174 17.36 24.00 -26.28
C SER A 174 17.80 25.43 -26.61
N LYS A 175 18.21 26.21 -25.60
CA LYS A 175 18.78 27.54 -25.76
C LYS A 175 20.28 27.55 -26.12
N ARG A 176 20.94 26.38 -26.15
CA ARG A 176 22.40 26.23 -26.35
C ARG A 176 23.24 27.03 -25.34
N GLU A 177 22.76 27.13 -24.10
CA GLU A 177 23.43 27.90 -23.04
C GLU A 177 24.45 27.04 -22.28
N THR A 178 25.74 27.39 -22.40
CA THR A 178 26.83 26.79 -21.62
C THR A 178 27.33 27.77 -20.56
N THR A 179 26.50 27.99 -19.54
CA THR A 179 26.78 28.90 -18.42
C THR A 179 27.21 28.12 -17.16
N GLU A 180 27.70 28.81 -16.14
CA GLU A 180 27.98 28.22 -14.82
C GLU A 180 26.73 27.56 -14.21
N LEU A 181 25.57 28.19 -14.37
CA LEU A 181 24.28 27.60 -13.98
C LEU A 181 24.03 26.28 -14.71
N GLY A 182 24.32 26.20 -16.01
CA GLY A 182 24.16 24.96 -16.76
C GLY A 182 25.14 23.86 -16.35
N ASN A 183 26.37 24.21 -15.95
CA ASN A 183 27.29 23.26 -15.35
C ASN A 183 26.76 22.72 -14.02
N SER A 184 26.23 23.60 -13.15
CA SER A 184 25.61 23.21 -11.87
C SER A 184 24.39 22.31 -12.07
N VAL A 185 23.48 22.66 -12.98
CA VAL A 185 22.30 21.83 -13.32
C VAL A 185 22.72 20.49 -13.92
N SER A 186 23.78 20.45 -14.74
CA SER A 186 24.36 19.21 -15.27
C SER A 186 24.93 18.33 -14.17
N GLU A 187 25.63 18.89 -13.19
CA GLU A 187 26.13 18.16 -12.01
C GLU A 187 24.99 17.60 -11.16
N SER A 188 23.96 18.40 -10.90
CA SER A 188 22.74 17.94 -10.21
C SER A 188 22.07 16.78 -10.97
N CYS A 189 21.95 16.87 -12.29
CA CYS A 189 21.42 15.78 -13.12
C CYS A 189 22.29 14.51 -13.07
N LYS A 190 23.62 14.64 -13.00
CA LYS A 190 24.53 13.49 -12.80
C LYS A 190 24.30 12.84 -11.44
N TYR A 191 24.20 13.65 -10.38
CA TYR A 191 23.90 13.16 -9.03
C TYR A 191 22.60 12.36 -9.01
N HIS A 192 21.51 12.91 -9.57
CA HIS A 192 20.24 12.20 -9.62
C HIS A 192 20.32 10.93 -10.47
N LYS A 193 21.02 10.94 -11.61
CA LYS A 193 21.22 9.73 -12.41
C LYS A 193 21.90 8.62 -11.58
N ASP A 194 22.95 8.95 -10.84
CA ASP A 194 23.67 7.96 -10.03
C ASP A 194 22.83 7.49 -8.82
N LYS A 195 22.04 8.38 -8.22
CA LYS A 195 21.11 8.06 -7.13
C LYS A 195 19.98 7.14 -7.59
N LEU A 196 19.32 7.46 -8.71
CA LEU A 196 18.32 6.57 -9.31
C LEU A 196 18.93 5.23 -9.74
N GLY A 197 20.18 5.23 -10.20
CA GLY A 197 20.96 4.01 -10.48
C GLY A 197 21.05 3.09 -9.27
N ARG A 198 21.53 3.63 -8.15
CA ARG A 198 21.61 2.90 -6.87
C ARG A 198 20.25 2.39 -6.40
N LEU A 199 19.21 3.22 -6.51
CA LEU A 199 17.85 2.84 -6.12
C LEU A 199 17.32 1.68 -6.96
N MET A 200 17.56 1.68 -8.28
CA MET A 200 17.20 0.55 -9.14
C MET A 200 17.89 -0.74 -8.71
N ASP A 201 19.17 -0.67 -8.36
CA ASP A 201 19.93 -1.85 -7.95
C ASP A 201 19.49 -2.38 -6.58
N GLU A 202 19.17 -1.49 -5.64
CA GLU A 202 18.59 -1.87 -4.35
C GLU A 202 17.23 -2.56 -4.50
N LEU A 203 16.35 -2.03 -5.35
CA LEU A 203 15.06 -2.66 -5.64
C LEU A 203 15.21 -4.03 -6.31
N LYS A 204 16.21 -4.21 -7.19
CA LYS A 204 16.52 -5.53 -7.78
C LYS A 204 16.98 -6.54 -6.74
N LEU A 205 17.80 -6.12 -5.77
CA LEU A 205 18.24 -7.00 -4.67
C LEU A 205 17.07 -7.52 -3.82
N GLN A 206 15.93 -6.81 -3.84
CA GLN A 206 14.75 -7.13 -3.04
C GLN A 206 13.58 -7.64 -3.89
N GLN A 207 13.82 -8.06 -5.13
CA GLN A 207 12.80 -8.47 -6.11
C GLN A 207 11.76 -9.44 -5.55
N GLU A 208 12.16 -10.44 -4.75
CA GLU A 208 11.24 -11.42 -4.15
C GLU A 208 10.18 -10.78 -3.23
N LYS A 209 10.54 -9.68 -2.54
CA LYS A 209 9.60 -8.93 -1.68
C LYS A 209 8.67 -8.04 -2.50
N LEU A 210 9.09 -7.68 -3.72
CA LEU A 210 8.43 -6.69 -4.57
C LEU A 210 7.51 -7.32 -5.64
N VAL A 211 7.43 -8.65 -5.75
CA VAL A 211 6.75 -9.39 -6.83
C VAL A 211 5.33 -8.90 -7.14
N ASN A 212 4.56 -8.43 -6.16
CA ASN A 212 3.18 -7.95 -6.40
C ASN A 212 3.04 -6.41 -6.30
N SER A 213 4.15 -5.68 -6.43
CA SER A 213 4.20 -4.23 -6.23
C SER A 213 4.41 -3.46 -7.54
N ILE A 214 4.05 -2.17 -7.53
CA ILE A 214 4.28 -1.25 -8.65
C ILE A 214 5.76 -0.87 -8.84
N ILE A 215 6.61 -1.15 -7.85
CA ILE A 215 8.07 -0.97 -7.89
C ILE A 215 8.83 -2.26 -8.21
N CYS A 216 8.11 -3.33 -8.59
CA CYS A 216 8.71 -4.59 -9.02
C CYS A 216 9.64 -4.39 -10.24
N PRO A 217 10.89 -4.92 -10.22
CA PRO A 217 11.79 -4.82 -11.36
C PRO A 217 11.27 -5.41 -12.67
N ASP A 218 10.47 -6.49 -12.62
CA ASP A 218 10.06 -7.23 -13.82
C ASP A 218 8.87 -6.60 -14.55
N HIS A 219 7.91 -6.06 -13.80
CA HIS A 219 6.61 -5.61 -14.34
C HIS A 219 6.07 -4.35 -13.63
N GLY A 220 6.81 -3.78 -12.70
CA GLY A 220 6.38 -2.61 -11.93
C GLY A 220 6.35 -1.36 -12.80
N SER A 221 5.19 -0.71 -12.89
CA SER A 221 5.03 0.52 -13.67
C SER A 221 5.86 1.69 -13.14
N LEU A 222 6.02 1.80 -11.81
CA LEU A 222 6.84 2.83 -11.18
C LEU A 222 8.35 2.53 -11.35
N PHE A 223 8.73 1.25 -11.31
CA PHE A 223 10.10 0.85 -11.65
C PHE A 223 10.45 1.15 -13.12
N ALA A 224 9.52 0.89 -14.05
CA ALA A 224 9.71 1.25 -15.45
C ALA A 224 9.88 2.78 -15.65
N GLN A 225 9.14 3.59 -14.88
CA GLN A 225 9.34 5.05 -14.87
C GLN A 225 10.72 5.45 -14.34
N LEU A 226 11.20 4.78 -13.29
CA LEU A 226 12.54 4.97 -12.73
C LEU A 226 13.63 4.71 -13.78
N VAL A 227 13.55 3.59 -14.49
CA VAL A 227 14.46 3.24 -15.59
C VAL A 227 14.41 4.30 -16.70
N LYS A 228 13.20 4.68 -17.13
CA LYS A 228 13.01 5.67 -18.19
C LYS A 228 13.61 7.04 -17.83
N MET A 229 13.40 7.51 -16.58
CA MET A 229 13.96 8.77 -16.11
C MET A 229 15.49 8.71 -16.08
N ASN A 230 16.07 7.60 -15.62
CA ASN A 230 17.52 7.41 -15.61
C ASN A 230 18.12 7.47 -17.03
N ASP A 231 17.44 6.84 -18.00
CA ASP A 231 17.84 6.89 -19.41
C ASP A 231 17.71 8.29 -20.00
N GLN A 232 16.65 9.02 -19.69
CA GLN A 232 16.47 10.40 -20.13
C GLN A 232 17.58 11.33 -19.60
N LEU A 233 17.94 11.20 -18.32
CA LEU A 233 19.07 11.91 -17.72
C LEU A 233 20.37 11.59 -18.46
N ARG A 234 20.66 10.30 -18.72
CA ARG A 234 21.85 9.89 -19.48
C ARG A 234 21.91 10.55 -20.86
N VAL A 235 20.81 10.54 -21.61
CA VAL A 235 20.74 11.14 -22.96
C VAL A 235 20.95 12.65 -22.90
N LYS A 236 20.27 13.37 -22.00
CA LYS A 236 20.38 14.83 -21.89
C LYS A 236 21.76 15.28 -21.39
N LEU A 237 22.37 14.56 -20.45
CA LEU A 237 23.74 14.81 -20.02
C LEU A 237 24.74 14.69 -21.19
N GLY A 238 24.58 13.66 -22.04
CA GLY A 238 25.41 13.50 -23.23
C GLY A 238 25.23 14.63 -24.25
N ALA A 239 23.99 15.08 -24.44
CA ALA A 239 23.69 16.21 -25.32
C ALA A 239 24.31 17.52 -24.79
N TYR A 240 24.22 17.80 -23.49
CA TYR A 240 24.81 18.99 -22.88
C TYR A 240 26.35 18.98 -22.96
N ALA A 241 26.98 17.84 -22.66
CA ALA A 241 28.44 17.70 -22.79
C ALA A 241 28.93 17.94 -24.23
N SER A 242 28.13 17.52 -25.22
CA SER A 242 28.45 17.75 -26.64
C SER A 242 28.43 19.22 -27.02
N LEU A 243 27.54 20.04 -26.42
CA LEU A 243 27.50 21.49 -26.63
C LEU A 243 28.76 22.18 -26.10
N SER A 244 29.24 21.75 -24.93
CA SER A 244 30.46 22.29 -24.32
C SER A 244 31.74 21.88 -25.06
N SER A 245 31.76 20.71 -25.72
CA SER A 245 32.94 20.21 -26.44
C SER A 245 33.10 20.75 -27.87
N LYS A 246 32.03 21.28 -28.49
CA LYS A 246 32.11 21.80 -29.86
C LYS A 246 32.66 23.23 -29.83
N ASN A 247 33.85 23.42 -30.42
CA ASN A 247 34.28 24.74 -30.89
C ASN A 247 33.16 25.38 -31.73
N PRO A 248 32.83 26.68 -31.57
CA PRO A 248 31.66 27.30 -32.22
C PRO A 248 31.72 27.42 -33.76
N SER A 249 32.66 26.77 -34.44
CA SER A 249 32.93 27.03 -35.86
C SER A 249 32.20 26.12 -36.85
N ASP A 250 31.83 24.89 -36.50
CA ASP A 250 31.37 23.94 -37.52
C ASP A 250 30.05 23.25 -37.14
N CYS A 251 28.93 23.90 -37.47
CA CYS A 251 27.64 23.26 -37.76
C CYS A 251 26.70 24.30 -38.41
N LEU A 252 27.07 24.79 -39.59
CA LEU A 252 26.13 25.37 -40.56
C LEU A 252 25.41 24.20 -41.25
N GLU A 253 24.46 23.59 -40.55
CA GLU A 253 23.46 22.76 -41.21
C GLU A 253 22.33 23.67 -41.69
N LYS A 254 22.29 23.83 -43.02
CA LYS A 254 21.25 24.55 -43.75
C LYS A 254 19.87 24.02 -43.35
N VAL A 255 19.10 24.84 -42.65
CA VAL A 255 17.63 24.74 -42.71
C VAL A 255 17.22 25.44 -44.00
N CYS A 256 16.63 24.69 -44.92
CA CYS A 256 16.02 25.25 -46.12
C CYS A 256 15.00 26.31 -45.70
N ALA A 257 15.16 27.48 -46.29
CA ALA A 257 14.22 28.58 -46.23
C ALA A 257 12.92 28.16 -46.93
N GLU A 258 11.83 28.16 -46.17
CA GLU A 258 10.54 28.64 -46.67
C GLU A 258 10.16 29.85 -45.82
N VAL A 259 10.11 31.00 -46.47
CA VAL A 259 9.69 32.30 -45.96
C VAL A 259 8.38 32.63 -46.70
N PRO A 260 7.61 33.61 -46.24
CA PRO A 260 6.67 33.63 -45.13
C PRO A 260 5.24 33.80 -45.67
N ASP A 261 4.22 33.77 -44.80
CA ASP A 261 3.00 34.52 -45.09
C ASP A 261 2.77 35.59 -44.03
N GLU A 262 2.50 36.77 -44.54
CA GLU A 262 2.58 38.08 -43.92
C GLU A 262 1.18 38.45 -43.42
N ALA A 263 1.05 38.83 -42.15
CA ALA A 263 -0.10 39.59 -41.68
C ALA A 263 0.33 40.62 -40.64
N SER A 264 0.69 41.78 -41.18
CA SER A 264 0.86 43.07 -40.51
C SER A 264 -0.42 43.52 -39.80
N LEU A 265 -0.31 43.89 -38.52
CA LEU A 265 -1.06 45.02 -37.95
C LEU A 265 -0.17 45.77 -36.95
N ARG A 266 -0.15 47.09 -37.14
CA ARG A 266 0.70 48.10 -36.50
C ARG A 266 0.24 48.48 -35.07
N PRO A 267 1.04 49.28 -34.32
CA PRO A 267 1.15 49.22 -32.88
C PRO A 267 0.26 50.22 -32.16
N GLU A 268 -0.05 49.93 -30.89
CA GLU A 268 -0.43 50.94 -29.91
C GLU A 268 0.47 50.85 -28.68
N THR A 269 0.97 52.02 -28.29
CA THR A 269 1.87 52.32 -27.19
C THR A 269 1.13 52.45 -25.86
N SER A 270 1.59 51.74 -24.83
CA SER A 270 1.74 52.23 -23.43
C SER A 270 2.46 51.11 -22.66
N GLY A 271 3.67 51.30 -22.15
CA GLY A 271 3.93 52.12 -20.96
C GLY A 271 3.82 51.22 -19.72
N GLY A 272 4.95 50.88 -19.12
CA GLY A 272 4.99 50.09 -17.88
C GLY A 272 6.30 49.34 -17.72
N ASP A 273 7.31 50.05 -17.21
CA ASP A 273 8.48 49.46 -16.58
C ASP A 273 8.05 48.43 -15.53
N ASN A 274 8.65 47.25 -15.56
CA ASN A 274 8.99 46.48 -14.38
C ASN A 274 10.01 45.40 -14.78
N GLU A 275 11.28 45.74 -14.57
CA GLU A 275 12.35 44.78 -14.40
C GLU A 275 12.05 43.90 -13.18
N ASP A 276 11.35 42.78 -13.36
CA ASP A 276 11.35 41.70 -12.39
C ASP A 276 12.32 40.61 -12.89
N THR A 277 13.59 40.85 -12.58
CA THR A 277 14.66 39.88 -12.70
C THR A 277 14.42 38.79 -11.66
N THR A 278 13.64 37.77 -12.03
CA THR A 278 13.46 36.58 -11.19
C THR A 278 14.75 35.76 -11.22
N VAL A 279 15.59 36.02 -10.22
CA VAL A 279 16.77 35.21 -9.90
C VAL A 279 16.28 33.88 -9.35
N PHE A 280 16.45 32.81 -10.12
CA PHE A 280 16.26 31.44 -9.63
C PHE A 280 17.55 31.01 -8.94
N GLU A 281 17.57 31.13 -7.61
CA GLU A 281 18.61 30.55 -6.77
C GLU A 281 18.37 29.03 -6.69
N ALA A 282 19.40 28.26 -7.03
CA ALA A 282 19.37 26.81 -6.93
C ALA A 282 19.51 26.42 -5.46
N VAL A 283 18.41 25.97 -4.84
CA VAL A 283 18.43 25.47 -3.46
C VAL A 283 19.26 24.19 -3.41
N LEU A 284 20.35 24.22 -2.64
CA LEU A 284 21.23 23.08 -2.41
C LEU A 284 20.81 22.37 -1.10
N PRO A 285 20.76 21.03 -1.08
CA PRO A 285 20.10 20.25 -0.01
C PRO A 285 20.84 20.20 1.33
N TRP A 286 21.82 21.07 1.58
CA TRP A 286 22.55 21.15 2.85
C TRP A 286 22.40 22.51 3.55
N GLU A 287 21.51 23.39 3.07
CA GLU A 287 21.27 24.69 3.69
C GLU A 287 20.28 24.65 4.88
N ASP A 288 19.69 23.49 5.19
CA ASP A 288 18.71 23.34 6.29
C ASP A 288 19.29 22.83 7.63
N GLU A 289 20.61 22.67 7.79
CA GLU A 289 21.19 22.09 9.03
C GLU A 289 21.81 23.07 10.04
N GLU A 290 21.74 24.39 9.84
CA GLU A 290 22.19 25.34 10.88
C GLU A 290 21.25 26.53 11.02
N THR A 291 20.13 26.38 11.75
CA THR A 291 19.56 27.48 12.56
C THR A 291 18.51 26.98 13.56
N GLU A 292 18.93 26.25 14.60
CA GLU A 292 18.29 26.39 15.93
C GLU A 292 19.37 26.35 17.02
N ARG A 293 19.60 27.52 17.60
CA ARG A 293 20.24 27.69 18.91
C ARG A 293 19.19 27.59 20.00
#